data_AF-A0A367KKJ0-F1
#
_entry.id   AF-A0A367KKJ0-F1
#
_cell.length_a   1.000
_cell.length_b   1.000
_cell.length_c   1.000
_cell.angle_alpha   90.00
_cell.angle_beta   90.00
_cell.angle_gamma   90.00
#
_symmetry.space_group_name_H-M   'P 1'
#
loop_
_entity.id
_entity.type
_entity.pdbx_description
1 polymer ?
#
loop_
_entity_poly.entity_id
_entity_poly.type
_entity_poly.pdbx_seq_one_letter_code
_entity_poly.pdbx_strand_id
1 'polypeptide(L)'
;PKPLLERINMHTMVTNLQPSGIPQVMAYQLLHHWGYDGFFRHVDQVAHFYQQKRDCFVACLDRHLKGRAEWVVPKAGMFVWLRLLGVTDTFEMIMTKAIKENVLAIPGVAFLPQGDTSAYIRVSFND
;
A
#
# COMPACT_ATOMS: atom_id res chain seq x y z
N PRO A 1 0.69 -10.69 -24.74
CA PRO A 1 1.08 -11.44 -25.97
C PRO A 1 1.24 -12.92 -25.67
N LYS A 2 0.76 -13.83 -26.54
CA LYS A 2 0.86 -15.29 -26.32
C LYS A 2 2.29 -15.78 -25.99
N PRO A 3 3.35 -15.33 -26.69
CA PRO A 3 4.71 -15.77 -26.38
C PRO A 3 5.20 -15.42 -24.97
N LEU A 4 4.68 -14.33 -24.38
CA LEU A 4 5.02 -13.96 -22.99
C LEU A 4 4.32 -14.87 -21.98
N LEU A 5 3.06 -15.23 -22.24
CA LEU A 5 2.30 -16.12 -21.36
C LEU A 5 2.91 -17.52 -21.31
N GLU A 6 3.35 -18.05 -22.46
CA GLU A 6 4.03 -19.34 -22.55
C GLU A 6 5.33 -19.36 -21.74
N ARG A 7 6.14 -18.29 -21.85
CA ARG A 7 7.38 -18.15 -21.06
C ARG A 7 7.11 -18.07 -19.56
N ILE A 8 6.10 -17.31 -19.15
CA ILE A 8 5.70 -17.23 -17.73
C ILE A 8 5.23 -18.60 -17.25
N ASN A 9 4.39 -19.30 -18.01
CA ASN A 9 3.90 -20.62 -17.63
C ASN A 9 5.04 -21.64 -17.45
N MET A 10 5.98 -21.68 -18.41
CA MET A 10 7.18 -22.54 -18.29
C MET A 10 8.00 -22.20 -17.05
N HIS A 11 8.18 -20.92 -16.73
CA HIS A 11 8.91 -20.49 -15.53
C HIS A 11 8.19 -20.87 -14.23
N THR A 12 6.87 -20.68 -14.18
CA THR A 12 6.04 -21.03 -13.03
C THR A 12 6.07 -22.54 -12.78
N MET A 13 5.99 -23.38 -13.81
CA MET A 13 6.02 -24.85 -13.68
C MET A 13 7.25 -25.40 -12.95
N VAL A 14 8.40 -24.71 -13.02
CA VAL A 14 9.64 -25.14 -12.34
C VAL A 14 9.92 -24.39 -11.04
N THR A 15 9.36 -23.19 -10.83
CA THR A 15 9.65 -22.37 -9.65
C THR A 15 8.61 -22.49 -8.54
N ASN A 16 7.32 -22.49 -8.88
CA ASN A 16 6.24 -22.45 -7.89
C ASN A 16 4.96 -23.20 -8.31
N LEU A 17 4.99 -23.90 -9.44
CA LEU A 17 3.91 -24.69 -10.05
C LEU A 17 2.62 -23.91 -10.29
N GLN A 18 1.78 -23.79 -9.27
CA GLN A 18 0.49 -23.12 -9.32
C GLN A 18 0.07 -22.68 -7.90
N PRO A 19 -0.80 -21.67 -7.78
CA PRO A 19 -1.38 -21.29 -6.49
C PRO A 19 -2.12 -22.48 -5.86
N SER A 20 -2.26 -22.48 -4.53
CA SER A 20 -3.00 -23.53 -3.82
C SER A 20 -4.43 -23.67 -4.37
N GLY A 21 -4.86 -24.90 -4.61
CA GLY A 21 -6.18 -25.20 -5.18
C GLY A 21 -7.35 -24.80 -4.28
N ILE A 22 -7.20 -24.87 -2.96
CA ILE A 22 -8.29 -24.53 -2.02
C ILE A 22 -8.65 -23.03 -2.11
N PRO A 23 -7.70 -22.07 -1.97
CA PRO A 23 -7.99 -20.65 -2.22
C PRO A 23 -8.54 -20.35 -3.61
N GLN A 24 -8.07 -21.07 -4.65
CA GLN A 24 -8.61 -20.91 -6.01
C GLN A 24 -10.11 -21.28 -6.06
N VAL A 25 -10.49 -22.43 -5.50
CA VAL A 25 -11.89 -22.86 -5.46
C VAL A 25 -12.75 -21.92 -4.63
N MET A 26 -12.26 -21.47 -3.47
CA MET A 26 -12.98 -20.49 -2.63
C MET A 26 -13.21 -19.17 -3.36
N ALA A 27 -12.16 -18.60 -3.96
CA ALA A 27 -12.27 -17.36 -4.73
C ALA A 27 -13.19 -17.54 -5.95
N TYR A 28 -13.08 -18.67 -6.66
CA TYR A 28 -13.95 -18.98 -7.79
C TYR A 28 -15.42 -19.04 -7.38
N GLN A 29 -15.75 -19.78 -6.32
CA GLN A 29 -17.13 -19.91 -5.84
C GLN A 29 -17.71 -18.55 -5.42
N LEU A 30 -16.91 -17.72 -4.72
CA LEU A 30 -17.32 -16.38 -4.31
C LEU A 30 -17.57 -15.46 -5.52
N LEU A 31 -16.61 -15.38 -6.44
CA LEU A 31 -16.71 -14.52 -7.62
C LEU A 31 -17.83 -14.98 -8.57
N HIS A 32 -18.02 -16.30 -8.71
CA HIS A 32 -19.12 -16.85 -9.48
C HIS A 32 -20.48 -16.54 -8.84
N HIS A 33 -20.59 -16.66 -7.51
CA HIS A 33 -21.81 -16.31 -6.78
C HIS A 33 -22.15 -14.82 -6.90
N TRP A 34 -21.15 -13.94 -6.81
CA TRP A 34 -21.35 -12.50 -6.96
C TRP A 34 -21.67 -12.09 -8.41
N GLY A 35 -21.14 -12.81 -9.39
CA GLY A 35 -21.11 -12.36 -10.78
C GLY A 35 -20.32 -11.06 -10.95
N TYR A 36 -20.26 -10.54 -12.18
CA TYR A 36 -19.56 -9.28 -12.45
C TYR A 36 -20.15 -8.11 -11.67
N ASP A 37 -21.48 -7.99 -11.64
CA ASP A 37 -22.14 -6.88 -10.95
C ASP A 37 -21.90 -6.90 -9.43
N GLY A 38 -21.96 -8.08 -8.80
CA GLY A 38 -21.66 -8.21 -7.37
C GLY A 38 -20.20 -7.91 -7.07
N PHE A 39 -19.27 -8.35 -7.93
CA PHE A 39 -17.85 -8.05 -7.79
C PHE A 39 -17.58 -6.54 -7.90
N PHE A 40 -18.13 -5.86 -8.91
CA PHE A 40 -17.95 -4.41 -9.07
C PHE A 40 -18.57 -3.63 -7.90
N ARG A 41 -19.76 -4.01 -7.42
CA ARG A 41 -20.33 -3.41 -6.21
C ARG A 41 -19.43 -3.59 -4.99
N HIS A 42 -18.84 -4.76 -4.81
CA HIS A 42 -17.89 -4.99 -3.72
C HIS A 42 -16.64 -4.11 -3.87
N VAL A 43 -16.09 -3.98 -5.08
CA VAL A 43 -14.95 -3.10 -5.37
C VAL A 43 -15.28 -1.64 -5.03
N ASP A 44 -16.47 -1.15 -5.42
CA ASP A 44 -16.90 0.22 -5.10
C ASP A 44 -17.05 0.44 -3.59
N GLN A 45 -17.60 -0.53 -2.87
CA GLN A 45 -17.69 -0.49 -1.41
C GLN A 45 -16.31 -0.42 -0.75
N VAL A 46 -15.37 -1.25 -1.21
CA VAL A 46 -13.97 -1.24 -0.71
C VAL A 46 -13.29 0.08 -1.05
N ALA A 47 -13.47 0.61 -2.26
CA ALA A 47 -12.91 1.90 -2.66
C ALA A 47 -13.45 3.04 -1.80
N HIS A 48 -14.76 3.06 -1.54
CA HIS A 48 -15.38 4.07 -0.67
C HIS A 48 -14.89 3.97 0.78
N PHE A 49 -14.74 2.75 1.30
CA PHE A 49 -14.18 2.51 2.63
C PHE A 49 -12.76 3.08 2.77
N TYR A 50 -11.87 2.80 1.81
CA TYR A 50 -10.51 3.38 1.83
C TYR A 50 -10.51 4.89 1.60
N GLN A 51 -11.46 5.43 0.81
CA GLN A 51 -11.60 6.87 0.65
C GLN A 51 -11.92 7.55 1.99
N GLN A 52 -12.88 7.02 2.76
CA GLN A 52 -13.23 7.55 4.07
C GLN A 52 -12.04 7.51 5.04
N LYS A 53 -11.30 6.39 5.07
CA LYS A 53 -10.08 6.27 5.89
C LYS A 53 -9.01 7.28 5.48
N ARG A 54 -8.78 7.47 4.17
CA ARG A 54 -7.87 8.48 3.64
C ARG A 54 -8.26 9.88 4.12
N ASP A 55 -9.54 10.24 3.99
CA ASP A 55 -10.00 11.60 4.30
C ASP A 55 -9.84 11.90 5.79
N CYS A 56 -10.16 10.93 6.65
CA CYS A 56 -9.88 11.01 8.09
C CYS A 56 -8.38 11.19 8.38
N PHE A 57 -7.54 10.35 7.77
CA PHE A 57 -6.09 10.40 7.96
C PHE A 57 -5.50 11.74 7.51
N VAL A 58 -5.90 12.24 6.33
CA VAL A 58 -5.45 13.54 5.80
C VAL A 58 -5.90 14.69 6.69
N ALA A 59 -7.10 14.65 7.27
CA ALA A 59 -7.54 15.64 8.24
C ALA A 59 -6.65 15.64 9.49
N CYS A 60 -6.25 14.47 9.98
CA CYS A 60 -5.29 14.36 11.07
C CYS A 60 -3.90 14.92 10.68
N LEU A 61 -3.43 14.67 9.45
CA LEU A 61 -2.19 15.25 8.96
C LEU A 61 -2.25 16.79 8.93
N ASP A 62 -3.34 17.37 8.41
CA ASP A 62 -3.51 18.83 8.38
C ASP A 62 -3.56 19.42 9.80
N ARG A 63 -4.20 18.73 10.74
CA ARG A 63 -4.27 19.19 12.14
C ARG A 63 -2.92 19.13 12.85
N HIS A 64 -2.11 18.10 12.63
CA HIS A 64 -0.94 17.81 13.48
C HIS A 64 0.40 18.08 12.82
N LEU A 65 0.50 17.98 11.50
CA LEU A 65 1.77 18.04 10.76
C LEU A 65 1.85 19.19 9.75
N LYS A 66 0.83 20.04 9.65
CA LYS A 66 0.88 21.24 8.79
C LYS A 66 2.04 22.14 9.18
N GLY A 67 2.82 22.55 8.17
CA GLY A 67 4.04 23.34 8.36
C GLY A 67 5.25 22.55 8.88
N ARG A 68 5.09 21.25 9.19
CA ARG A 68 6.17 20.33 9.60
C ARG A 68 6.43 19.23 8.58
N ALA A 69 5.41 18.88 7.80
CA ALA A 69 5.51 17.95 6.69
C ALA A 69 4.70 18.45 5.50
N GLU A 70 5.06 17.99 4.31
CA GLU A 70 4.28 18.12 3.08
C GLU A 70 3.82 16.75 2.62
N TRP A 71 2.60 16.67 2.09
CA TRP A 71 2.05 15.44 1.55
C TRP A 71 1.12 15.75 0.38
N VAL A 72 0.90 14.74 -0.47
CA VAL A 72 -0.13 14.79 -1.52
C VAL A 72 -1.25 13.84 -1.12
N VAL A 73 -2.49 14.31 -1.22
CA VAL A 73 -3.67 13.47 -0.97
C VAL A 73 -3.72 12.37 -2.04
N PRO A 74 -3.62 11.08 -1.69
CA PRO A 74 -3.58 10.01 -2.67
C PRO A 74 -4.94 9.85 -3.35
N LYS A 75 -4.91 9.68 -4.67
CA LYS A 75 -6.13 9.44 -5.47
C LYS A 75 -6.61 7.99 -5.37
N ALA A 76 -5.72 7.05 -5.04
CA ALA A 76 -6.01 5.63 -4.93
C ALA A 76 -5.00 4.94 -3.98
N GLY A 77 -5.34 3.72 -3.55
CA GLY A 77 -4.51 2.91 -2.66
C GLY A 77 -4.70 3.21 -1.18
N MET A 78 -3.74 2.77 -0.36
CA MET A 78 -3.82 2.77 1.11
C MET A 78 -2.63 3.45 1.80
N PHE A 79 -1.81 4.19 1.04
CA PHE A 79 -0.58 4.79 1.53
C PHE A 79 -0.55 6.29 1.29
N VAL A 80 0.00 7.02 2.24
CA VAL A 80 0.35 8.44 2.09
C VAL A 80 1.86 8.58 2.20
N TRP A 81 2.42 9.35 1.28
CA TRP A 81 3.81 9.76 1.33
C TRP A 81 3.91 11.15 1.95
N LEU A 82 4.77 11.28 2.96
CA LEU A 82 5.04 12.55 3.62
C LEU A 82 6.50 12.90 3.45
N ARG A 83 6.78 14.15 3.06
CA ARG A 83 8.10 14.77 3.11
C ARG A 83 8.22 15.55 4.41
N LEU A 84 9.16 15.20 5.27
CA LEU A 84 9.38 15.93 6.52
C LEU A 84 10.26 17.16 6.27
N LEU A 85 9.81 18.33 6.74
CA LEU A 85 10.53 19.58 6.55
C LEU A 85 11.68 19.69 7.55
N GLY A 86 12.86 20.10 7.06
CA GLY A 86 14.07 20.22 7.89
C GLY A 86 14.72 18.89 8.27
N VAL A 87 14.25 17.76 7.72
CA VAL A 87 14.84 16.44 7.93
C VAL A 87 15.42 15.95 6.60
N THR A 88 16.69 15.57 6.61
CA THR A 88 17.38 15.01 5.44
C THR A 88 17.37 13.49 5.45
N ASP A 89 17.42 12.88 6.64
CA ASP A 89 17.34 11.44 6.83
C ASP A 89 16.28 11.08 7.89
N THR A 90 15.34 10.25 7.48
CA THR A 90 14.22 9.80 8.31
C THR A 90 14.48 8.42 8.93
N PHE A 91 15.54 7.70 8.54
CA PHE A 91 15.75 6.31 8.94
C PHE A 91 15.86 6.13 10.46
N GLU A 92 16.81 6.81 11.11
CA GLU A 92 16.99 6.69 12.56
C GLU A 92 15.76 7.15 13.33
N MET A 93 15.14 8.26 12.90
CA MET A 93 13.96 8.81 13.56
C MET A 93 12.80 7.81 13.58
N ILE A 94 12.56 7.12 12.47
CA ILE A 94 11.47 6.15 12.34
C ILE A 94 11.80 4.86 13.10
N MET A 95 13.01 4.31 12.93
CA MET A 95 13.40 3.05 13.57
C MET A 95 13.55 3.15 15.09
N THR A 96 13.72 4.36 15.64
CA THR A 96 13.89 4.55 17.09
C THR A 96 12.67 5.15 17.78
N LYS A 97 12.11 6.25 17.26
CA LYS A 97 11.06 7.02 17.94
C LYS A 97 9.66 6.59 17.50
N ALA A 98 9.43 6.41 16.20
CA ALA A 98 8.10 6.09 15.69
C ALA A 98 7.60 4.72 16.15
N ILE A 99 8.48 3.71 16.16
CA ILE A 99 8.13 2.36 16.63
C ILE A 99 7.76 2.38 18.13
N LYS A 100 8.46 3.15 18.95
CA LYS A 100 8.16 3.28 20.40
C LYS A 100 6.79 3.90 20.65
N GLU A 101 6.36 4.81 19.79
CA GLU A 101 5.06 5.47 19.84
C GLU A 101 3.97 4.71 19.08
N ASN A 102 4.22 3.45 18.68
CA ASN A 102 3.31 2.60 17.90
C ASN A 102 2.86 3.20 16.55
N VAL A 103 3.71 4.03 15.94
CA VAL A 103 3.45 4.60 14.60
C VAL A 103 4.12 3.72 13.55
N LEU A 104 3.32 3.02 12.75
CA LEU A 104 3.79 2.15 11.67
C LEU A 104 4.09 2.97 10.42
N ALA A 105 5.30 3.52 10.37
CA ALA A 105 5.84 4.28 9.25
C ALA A 105 7.07 3.60 8.68
N ILE A 106 7.25 3.66 7.35
CA ILE A 106 8.41 3.10 6.67
C ILE A 106 9.28 4.26 6.14
N PRO A 107 10.57 4.29 6.45
CA PRO A 107 11.45 5.36 5.98
C PRO A 107 11.65 5.26 4.46
N GLY A 108 11.75 6.41 3.80
CA GLY A 108 11.81 6.51 2.34
C GLY A 108 13.03 5.83 1.72
N VAL A 109 14.14 5.74 2.47
CA VAL A 109 15.36 5.03 2.05
C VAL A 109 15.10 3.56 1.70
N ALA A 110 14.09 2.92 2.33
CA ALA A 110 13.71 1.55 2.01
C ALA A 110 13.15 1.37 0.58
N PHE A 111 12.79 2.47 -0.09
CA PHE A 111 12.26 2.49 -1.46
C PHE A 111 13.25 3.06 -2.48
N LEU A 112 14.47 3.44 -2.05
CA LEU A 112 15.51 3.93 -2.94
C LEU A 112 16.46 2.79 -3.32
N PRO A 113 16.71 2.56 -4.63
CA PRO A 113 17.52 1.44 -5.09
C PRO A 113 18.99 1.51 -4.64
N GLN A 114 19.48 2.72 -4.35
CA GLN A 114 20.88 3.00 -4.00
C GLN A 114 21.09 3.24 -2.50
N GLY A 115 20.02 3.26 -1.70
CA GLY A 115 20.11 3.46 -0.25
C GLY A 115 20.46 4.89 0.18
N ASP A 116 20.23 5.89 -0.67
CA ASP A 116 20.45 7.29 -0.32
C ASP A 116 19.55 7.75 0.84
N THR A 117 19.95 8.82 1.51
CA THR A 117 19.14 9.43 2.55
C THR A 117 17.84 9.98 1.97
N SER A 118 16.77 9.90 2.77
CA SER A 118 15.44 10.34 2.33
C SER A 118 14.71 11.10 3.43
N ALA A 119 14.26 12.30 3.07
CA ALA A 119 13.33 13.11 3.86
C ALA A 119 11.90 12.55 3.86
N TYR A 120 11.64 11.49 3.10
CA TYR A 120 10.29 10.94 2.92
C TYR A 120 10.00 9.79 3.87
N ILE A 121 8.74 9.65 4.25
CA ILE A 121 8.21 8.48 4.93
C ILE A 121 6.93 8.01 4.23
N ARG A 122 6.68 6.70 4.27
CA ARG A 122 5.44 6.09 3.80
C ARG A 122 4.64 5.59 4.99
N VAL A 123 3.41 6.06 5.12
CA VAL A 123 2.48 5.65 6.19
C VAL A 123 1.26 4.99 5.56
N SER A 124 0.76 3.93 6.18
CA SER A 124 -0.50 3.28 5.79
C SER A 124 -1.63 3.73 6.70
N PHE A 125 -2.83 3.86 6.14
CA PHE A 125 -4.05 4.10 6.90
C PHE A 125 -4.95 2.85 6.93
N ASN A 126 -4.36 1.65 6.90
CA ASN A 126 -5.11 0.41 6.72
C ASN A 126 -5.79 -0.12 8.00
N ASP A 127 -5.42 0.36 9.19
CA ASP A 127 -5.98 -0.11 10.46
C ASP A 127 -7.29 0.58 10.83
#